data_AF-A0A8C2J5U1-F1
#
_entry.id   AF-A0A8C2J5U1-F1
#
_cell.length_a   1.000
_cell.length_b   1.000
_cell.length_c   1.000
_cell.angle_alpha   90.00
_cell.angle_beta   90.00
_cell.angle_gamma   90.00
#
_symmetry.space_group_name_H-M   'P 1'
#
loop_
_entity.id
_entity.type
_entity.pdbx_description
1 polymer ?
#
loop_
_entity_poly.entity_id
_entity_poly.type
_entity_poly.pdbx_seq_one_letter_code
_entity_poly.pdbx_strand_id
1 'polypeptide(L)'
;MFPITEFLYSLLYSQLAARDPDAGVNSVRIYKLTQNEHFDLEVRDQGEDKLPFLVLQKSLDREIKDEYHLVLTAVDGGNPQRSGTLNVTVVVLDNNDNRPVFSKDIYSTNLEENIQVGTLVIQVQASDADHGSNGEVTYAFGSDQNPKVYEIFSLDKLTGDIRVKGDVDFEEKSIYKLDVQASDNGQPPMKTDCRVVIKILDTNDNTPEIDVTSLSKMVSEDSKPGTVISLISVTDRDTGVNGKVVRRRQYGFICYSNPIS
;
A
#
# COMPACT_ATOMS: atom_id res chain seq x y z
N MET A 1 -1.35 32.67 -12.58
CA MET A 1 -0.07 32.24 -11.99
C MET A 1 0.71 31.63 -13.14
N PHE A 2 1.74 32.32 -13.62
CA PHE A 2 2.50 31.90 -14.80
C PHE A 2 3.21 30.57 -14.48
N PRO A 3 3.15 29.55 -15.35
CA PRO A 3 3.82 28.31 -15.07
C PRO A 3 5.33 28.54 -15.20
N ILE A 4 6.04 28.29 -14.10
CA ILE A 4 7.49 28.44 -13.97
C ILE A 4 8.24 27.47 -14.92
N THR A 5 7.53 26.50 -15.50
CA THR A 5 8.05 25.56 -16.50
C THR A 5 8.44 26.24 -17.82
N GLU A 6 7.71 27.23 -18.33
CA GLU A 6 8.09 27.85 -19.62
C GLU A 6 9.35 28.74 -19.52
N PHE A 7 9.61 29.31 -18.34
CA PHE A 7 10.71 30.27 -18.18
C PHE A 7 12.09 29.62 -18.02
N LEU A 8 12.15 28.38 -17.50
CA LEU A 8 13.39 27.60 -17.43
C LEU A 8 13.65 26.79 -18.71
N TYR A 9 12.59 26.36 -19.42
CA TYR A 9 12.75 25.75 -20.74
C TYR A 9 13.41 26.73 -21.73
N SER A 10 13.06 28.02 -21.70
CA SER A 10 13.61 29.01 -22.65
C SER A 10 15.10 29.34 -22.42
N LEU A 11 15.59 29.25 -21.17
CA LEU A 11 16.99 29.59 -20.86
C LEU A 11 17.99 28.51 -21.28
N LEU A 12 17.60 27.23 -21.30
CA LEU A 12 18.50 26.13 -21.68
C LEU A 12 18.61 25.93 -23.21
N TYR A 13 17.64 26.42 -24.00
CA TYR A 13 17.69 26.36 -25.46
C TYR A 13 18.75 27.29 -26.10
N SER A 14 19.45 28.11 -25.31
CA SER A 14 20.30 29.19 -25.83
C SER A 14 21.80 28.88 -25.94
N GLN A 15 22.29 27.68 -25.58
CA GLN A 15 23.75 27.45 -25.42
C GLN A 15 24.36 26.25 -26.15
N LEU A 16 23.67 25.63 -27.13
CA LEU A 16 24.27 24.54 -27.92
C LEU A 16 24.96 25.01 -29.21
N ALA A 17 24.87 26.30 -29.55
CA ALA A 17 25.47 26.83 -30.77
C ALA A 17 27.01 26.84 -30.68
N ALA A 18 27.65 26.12 -31.60
CA ALA A 18 29.08 26.20 -31.80
C ALA A 18 29.44 27.53 -32.50
N ARG A 19 30.59 28.09 -32.15
CA ARG A 19 31.13 29.29 -32.80
C ARG A 19 32.39 28.92 -33.56
N ASP A 20 32.41 29.27 -34.84
CA ASP A 20 33.59 29.18 -35.69
C ASP A 20 34.07 30.60 -36.05
N PRO A 21 35.33 30.97 -35.75
CA PRO A 21 35.87 32.28 -36.12
C PRO A 21 35.91 32.55 -37.63
N ASP A 22 35.86 31.51 -38.47
CA ASP A 22 35.88 31.64 -39.91
C ASP A 22 34.49 32.00 -40.47
N ALA A 23 34.45 32.77 -41.56
CA ALA A 23 33.22 33.21 -42.23
C ALA A 23 32.88 32.35 -43.45
N GLY A 24 31.63 32.43 -43.91
CA GLY A 24 31.20 31.84 -45.18
C GLY A 24 31.19 30.31 -45.17
N VAL A 25 31.86 29.66 -46.12
CA VAL A 25 31.82 28.19 -46.23
C VAL A 25 32.60 27.51 -45.10
N ASN A 26 33.60 28.19 -44.54
CA ASN A 26 34.45 27.67 -43.48
C ASN A 26 33.86 27.82 -42.08
N SER A 27 32.69 28.46 -41.94
CA SER A 27 31.98 28.51 -40.66
C SER A 27 31.17 27.23 -40.41
N VAL A 28 30.53 27.10 -39.24
CA VAL A 28 29.73 25.92 -38.85
C VAL A 28 28.63 25.65 -39.88
N ARG A 29 28.62 24.43 -40.45
CA ARG A 29 27.65 24.03 -41.47
C ARG A 29 26.66 22.98 -41.02
N ILE A 30 27.12 22.01 -40.23
CA ILE A 30 26.35 20.81 -39.90
C ILE A 30 26.46 20.54 -38.41
N TYR A 31 25.32 20.27 -37.77
CA TYR A 31 25.28 19.65 -36.45
C TYR A 31 24.87 18.18 -36.60
N LYS A 32 25.48 17.32 -35.81
CA LYS A 32 25.16 15.89 -35.70
C LYS A 32 25.00 15.53 -34.23
N LEU A 33 24.00 14.73 -33.92
CA LEU A 33 23.82 14.12 -32.60
C LEU A 33 24.23 12.65 -32.66
N THR A 34 24.69 12.11 -31.55
CA THR A 34 24.79 10.65 -31.38
C THR A 34 23.45 9.99 -31.69
N GLN A 35 23.49 8.87 -32.42
CA GLN A 35 22.30 8.08 -32.72
C GLN A 35 21.62 7.65 -31.42
N ASN A 36 20.34 7.98 -31.30
CA ASN A 36 19.51 7.64 -30.17
C ASN A 36 18.04 7.63 -30.61
N GLU A 37 17.13 7.17 -29.76
CA GLU A 37 15.72 7.01 -30.11
C GLU A 37 14.79 8.13 -29.62
N HIS A 38 15.26 8.97 -28.69
CA HIS A 38 14.40 9.91 -27.96
C HIS A 38 14.60 11.36 -28.38
N PHE A 39 15.77 11.73 -28.87
CA PHE A 39 16.17 13.09 -29.15
C PHE A 39 16.68 13.23 -30.58
N ASP A 40 16.23 14.30 -31.24
CA ASP A 40 16.71 14.74 -32.55
C ASP A 40 17.19 16.19 -32.49
N LEU A 41 17.85 16.67 -33.54
CA LEU A 41 18.29 18.05 -33.67
C LEU A 41 17.47 18.79 -34.73
N GLU A 42 16.76 19.82 -34.31
CA GLU A 42 16.23 20.84 -35.22
C GLU A 42 17.25 21.98 -35.32
N VAL A 43 17.72 22.29 -36.53
CA VAL A 43 18.68 23.39 -36.74
C VAL A 43 17.96 24.55 -37.40
N ARG A 44 17.96 25.71 -36.74
CA ARG A 44 17.47 26.96 -37.31
C ARG A 44 18.63 27.72 -37.95
N ASP A 45 18.46 28.07 -39.21
CA ASP A 45 19.42 28.85 -39.98
C ASP A 45 19.09 30.35 -39.83
N GLN A 46 20.02 31.12 -39.25
CA GLN A 46 19.91 32.58 -39.12
C GLN A 46 20.95 33.31 -40.00
N GLY A 47 21.40 32.67 -41.09
CA GLY A 47 22.39 33.24 -42.01
C GLY A 47 23.80 32.80 -41.65
N GLU A 48 24.54 33.63 -40.90
CA GLU A 48 25.91 33.29 -40.47
C GLU A 48 25.92 32.32 -39.27
N ASP A 49 24.89 32.40 -38.41
CA ASP A 49 24.75 31.51 -37.26
C ASP A 49 23.73 30.40 -37.53
N LYS A 50 24.15 29.16 -37.24
CA LYS A 50 23.24 27.99 -37.18
C LYS A 50 23.02 27.60 -35.73
N LEU A 51 21.75 27.57 -35.32
CA LEU A 51 21.34 27.29 -33.94
C LEU A 51 20.72 25.89 -33.83
N PRO A 52 21.38 24.94 -33.13
CA PRO A 52 20.81 23.61 -32.90
C PRO A 52 19.88 23.62 -31.67
N PHE A 53 18.70 23.02 -31.82
CA PHE A 53 17.71 22.77 -30.79
C PHE A 53 17.58 21.25 -30.61
N LEU A 54 17.76 20.77 -29.38
CA LEU A 54 17.49 19.38 -29.04
C LEU A 54 15.99 19.21 -28.88
N VAL A 55 15.37 18.34 -29.67
CA VAL A 55 13.92 18.14 -29.69
C VAL A 55 13.60 16.71 -29.27
N LEU A 56 12.65 16.59 -28.34
CA LEU A 56 12.15 15.29 -27.88
C LEU A 56 11.21 14.68 -28.94
N GLN A 57 11.52 13.46 -29.38
CA GLN A 57 10.75 12.70 -30.38
C GLN A 57 9.93 11.57 -29.78
N LYS A 58 10.40 10.96 -28.68
CA LYS A 58 9.68 9.91 -27.94
C LYS A 58 9.56 10.31 -26.48
N SER A 59 8.49 9.86 -25.81
CA SER A 59 8.32 10.07 -24.37
C SER A 59 9.54 9.55 -23.58
N LEU A 60 9.78 10.21 -22.45
CA LEU A 60 10.75 9.78 -21.46
C LEU A 60 10.01 9.14 -20.30
N ASP A 61 10.68 8.20 -19.64
CA ASP A 61 10.21 7.48 -18.47
C ASP A 61 11.43 7.30 -17.57
N ARG A 62 11.40 7.92 -16.39
CA ARG A 62 12.55 7.97 -15.48
C ARG A 62 12.78 6.60 -14.84
N GLU A 63 11.71 5.87 -14.57
CA GLU A 63 11.67 4.54 -13.98
C GLU A 63 12.31 3.51 -14.93
N ILE A 64 12.27 3.75 -16.24
CA ILE A 64 13.01 2.97 -17.25
C ILE A 64 14.45 3.47 -17.42
N LYS A 65 14.63 4.79 -17.60
CA LYS A 65 15.95 5.39 -17.86
C LYS A 65 15.98 6.86 -17.43
N ASP A 66 16.79 7.15 -16.43
CA ASP A 66 16.90 8.43 -15.74
C ASP A 66 17.94 9.40 -16.37
N GLU A 67 18.84 8.91 -17.22
CA GLU A 67 19.88 9.74 -17.82
C GLU A 67 20.27 9.33 -19.25
N TYR A 68 20.55 10.33 -20.10
CA TYR A 68 21.05 10.16 -21.45
C TYR A 68 22.33 10.96 -21.68
N HIS A 69 23.39 10.27 -22.09
CA HIS A 69 24.63 10.90 -22.54
C HIS A 69 24.66 10.96 -24.06
N LEU A 70 24.68 12.17 -24.60
CA LEU A 70 24.68 12.47 -26.02
C LEU A 70 25.95 13.23 -26.38
N VAL A 71 26.40 13.10 -27.62
CA VAL A 71 27.49 13.92 -28.17
C VAL A 71 26.97 14.75 -29.32
N LEU A 72 27.04 16.06 -29.17
CA LEU A 72 26.76 17.03 -30.22
C LEU A 72 28.06 17.32 -30.97
N THR A 73 28.07 17.12 -32.28
CA THR A 73 29.21 17.41 -33.15
C THR A 73 28.86 18.54 -34.10
N ALA A 74 29.61 19.63 -34.07
CA ALA A 74 29.57 20.69 -35.08
C ALA A 74 30.66 20.45 -36.13
N VAL A 75 30.35 20.62 -37.40
CA VAL A 75 31.27 20.42 -38.53
C VAL A 75 31.24 21.65 -39.43
N ASP A 76 32.42 22.18 -39.77
CA ASP A 76 32.56 23.28 -40.73
C ASP A 76 32.35 22.82 -42.19
N GLY A 77 32.28 23.75 -43.13
CA GLY A 77 32.24 23.45 -44.57
C GLY A 77 33.59 23.55 -45.27
N GLY A 78 34.70 23.59 -44.52
CA GLY A 78 36.04 23.72 -45.06
C GLY A 78 36.49 22.49 -45.85
N ASN A 79 37.61 22.62 -46.57
CA ASN A 79 38.27 21.49 -47.23
C ASN A 79 39.77 21.53 -46.92
N PRO A 80 40.28 20.70 -46.00
CA PRO A 80 39.57 19.65 -45.25
C PRO A 80 38.61 20.21 -44.19
N GLN A 81 37.56 19.44 -43.87
CA GLN A 81 36.60 19.81 -42.82
C GLN A 81 37.21 19.65 -41.42
N ARG A 82 36.81 20.52 -40.49
CA ARG A 82 37.08 20.38 -39.05
C ARG A 82 35.79 20.23 -38.26
N SER A 83 35.92 19.67 -37.06
CA SER A 83 34.79 19.46 -36.16
C SER A 83 35.15 19.74 -34.71
N GLY A 84 34.13 20.12 -33.94
CA GLY A 84 34.15 20.23 -32.49
C GLY A 84 33.04 19.40 -31.87
N THR A 85 33.25 18.89 -30.67
CA THR A 85 32.30 18.02 -29.96
C THR A 85 31.96 18.56 -28.58
N LEU A 86 30.70 18.42 -28.18
CA LEU A 86 30.18 18.74 -26.86
C LEU A 86 29.43 17.53 -26.29
N ASN A 87 29.78 17.13 -25.07
CA ASN A 87 29.02 16.11 -24.33
C ASN A 87 27.81 16.78 -23.68
N VAL A 88 26.63 16.28 -24.00
CA VAL A 88 25.34 16.74 -23.47
C VAL A 88 24.79 15.63 -22.58
N THR A 89 24.51 15.96 -21.33
CA THR A 89 23.89 15.02 -20.39
C THR A 89 22.48 15.51 -20.10
N VAL A 90 21.49 14.67 -20.42
CA VAL A 90 20.08 14.93 -20.16
C VAL A 90 19.65 14.08 -18.98
N VAL A 91 19.36 14.73 -17.86
CA VAL A 91 18.80 14.08 -16.67
C VAL A 91 17.29 14.18 -16.74
N VAL A 92 16.60 13.05 -16.63
CA VAL A 92 15.14 12.97 -16.60
C VAL A 92 14.67 13.26 -15.18
N LEU A 93 13.84 14.29 -15.03
CA LEU A 93 13.24 14.62 -13.74
C LEU A 93 12.05 13.70 -13.47
N ASP A 94 11.90 13.36 -12.20
CA ASP A 94 10.79 12.56 -11.69
C ASP A 94 9.45 13.29 -11.79
N ASN A 95 8.39 12.52 -12.05
CA ASN A 95 7.01 12.97 -12.02
C ASN A 95 6.21 11.93 -11.23
N ASN A 96 5.16 12.34 -10.52
CA ASN A 96 4.32 11.42 -9.75
C ASN A 96 3.33 10.70 -10.68
N ASP A 97 3.82 9.72 -11.44
CA ASP A 97 3.03 8.96 -12.42
C ASP A 97 2.90 7.47 -12.10
N ASN A 98 3.56 6.99 -11.04
CA ASN A 98 3.26 5.70 -10.42
C ASN A 98 2.46 5.90 -9.15
N ARG A 99 1.71 4.86 -8.77
CA ARG A 99 0.94 4.83 -7.53
C ARG A 99 1.48 3.72 -6.66
N PRO A 100 1.29 3.78 -5.32
CA PRO A 100 1.76 2.72 -4.44
C PRO A 100 1.11 1.38 -4.80
N VAL A 101 1.88 0.30 -4.84
CA VAL A 101 1.40 -1.05 -5.15
C VAL A 101 1.65 -1.96 -3.96
N PHE A 102 0.58 -2.53 -3.38
CA PHE A 102 0.70 -3.52 -2.34
C PHE A 102 1.27 -4.85 -2.86
N SER A 103 2.06 -5.52 -2.02
CA SER A 103 2.59 -6.86 -2.35
C SER A 103 1.51 -7.94 -2.51
N LYS A 104 0.31 -7.70 -1.96
CA LYS A 104 -0.87 -8.57 -2.02
C LYS A 104 -2.15 -7.74 -2.03
N ASP A 105 -3.15 -8.17 -2.77
CA ASP A 105 -4.49 -7.57 -2.73
C ASP A 105 -5.20 -7.88 -1.40
N ILE A 106 -4.93 -9.07 -0.85
CA ILE A 106 -5.53 -9.56 0.40
C ILE A 106 -4.45 -10.14 1.31
N TYR A 107 -4.37 -9.62 2.54
CA TYR A 107 -3.59 -10.15 3.64
C TYR A 107 -4.54 -10.92 4.59
N SER A 108 -4.09 -12.05 5.14
CA SER A 108 -4.89 -12.77 6.14
C SER A 108 -4.03 -13.40 7.20
N THR A 109 -4.50 -13.35 8.44
CA THR A 109 -3.85 -13.95 9.60
C THR A 109 -4.88 -14.40 10.64
N ASN A 110 -4.44 -15.25 11.57
CA ASN A 110 -5.20 -15.60 12.75
C ASN A 110 -4.63 -14.84 13.95
N LEU A 111 -5.50 -14.47 14.91
CA LEU A 111 -5.13 -13.78 16.13
C LEU A 111 -5.87 -14.44 17.29
N GLU A 112 -5.16 -14.81 18.35
CA GLU A 112 -5.83 -15.27 19.57
C GLU A 112 -6.56 -14.09 20.22
N GLU A 113 -7.76 -14.35 20.76
CA GLU A 113 -8.43 -13.36 21.60
C GLU A 113 -7.68 -13.14 22.92
N ASN A 114 -8.06 -12.11 23.68
CA ASN A 114 -7.44 -11.75 24.97
C ASN A 114 -5.91 -11.52 24.89
N ILE A 115 -5.37 -11.35 23.69
CA ILE A 115 -3.95 -11.17 23.45
C ILE A 115 -3.50 -9.79 23.92
N GLN A 116 -2.24 -9.69 24.34
CA GLN A 116 -1.69 -8.47 24.90
C GLN A 116 -1.75 -7.29 23.90
N VAL A 117 -2.22 -6.14 24.38
CA VAL A 117 -2.16 -4.87 23.65
C VAL A 117 -0.72 -4.55 23.23
N GLY A 118 -0.55 -4.09 21.99
CA GLY A 118 0.74 -3.82 21.35
C GLY A 118 1.30 -4.98 20.54
N THR A 119 0.68 -6.17 20.60
CA THR A 119 1.08 -7.34 19.81
C THR A 119 0.97 -7.04 18.31
N LEU A 120 2.00 -7.43 17.56
CA LEU A 120 2.00 -7.35 16.10
C LEU A 120 1.05 -8.39 15.52
N VAL A 121 0.07 -7.93 14.74
CA VAL A 121 -0.91 -8.79 14.08
C VAL A 121 -0.41 -9.21 12.70
N ILE A 122 -0.06 -8.22 11.88
CA ILE A 122 0.46 -8.41 10.52
C ILE A 122 1.10 -7.10 10.04
N GLN A 123 2.04 -7.21 9.11
CA GLN A 123 2.61 -6.06 8.40
C GLN A 123 2.07 -6.05 6.97
N VAL A 124 1.54 -4.92 6.53
CA VAL A 124 1.24 -4.68 5.10
C VAL A 124 2.42 -3.98 4.45
N GLN A 125 2.63 -4.23 3.16
CA GLN A 125 3.73 -3.63 2.42
C GLN A 125 3.25 -3.17 1.04
N ALA A 126 3.51 -1.90 0.73
CA ALA A 126 3.38 -1.33 -0.59
C ALA A 126 4.70 -0.65 -1.00
N SER A 127 4.93 -0.59 -2.31
CA SER A 127 6.08 0.07 -2.92
C SER A 127 5.60 0.99 -4.03
N ASP A 128 6.27 2.13 -4.18
CA ASP A 128 6.10 3.05 -5.28
C ASP A 128 7.42 3.16 -6.06
N ALA A 129 7.33 3.29 -7.39
CA ALA A 129 8.49 3.30 -8.29
C ALA A 129 9.10 4.70 -8.44
N ASP A 130 8.34 5.75 -8.09
CA ASP A 130 8.77 7.13 -8.23
C ASP A 130 9.89 7.49 -7.23
N HIS A 131 10.57 8.61 -7.45
CA HIS A 131 11.72 9.02 -6.66
C HIS A 131 11.35 10.08 -5.59
N GLY A 132 12.02 10.00 -4.43
CA GLY A 132 11.85 10.99 -3.36
C GLY A 132 10.46 10.94 -2.74
N SER A 133 9.79 12.10 -2.59
CA SER A 133 8.45 12.18 -1.98
C SER A 133 7.38 11.49 -2.81
N ASN A 134 7.53 11.43 -4.12
CA ASN A 134 6.61 10.75 -5.02
C ASN A 134 6.66 9.23 -4.79
N GLY A 135 7.82 8.69 -4.41
CA GLY A 135 7.98 7.29 -4.04
C GLY A 135 7.70 6.95 -2.57
N GLU A 136 7.50 7.96 -1.71
CA GLU A 136 7.42 7.76 -0.26
C GLU A 136 6.01 7.33 0.16
N VAL A 137 5.86 6.04 0.45
CA VAL A 137 4.57 5.45 0.81
C VAL A 137 4.23 5.64 2.29
N THR A 138 3.00 6.03 2.55
CA THR A 138 2.40 6.10 3.88
C THR A 138 1.09 5.31 3.96
N TYR A 139 0.80 4.75 5.13
CA TYR A 139 -0.35 3.88 5.35
C TYR A 139 -1.40 4.53 6.25
N ALA A 140 -2.68 4.25 5.96
CA ALA A 140 -3.82 4.63 6.79
C ALA A 140 -4.95 3.60 6.67
N PHE A 141 -5.85 3.56 7.65
CA PHE A 141 -7.12 2.85 7.47
C PHE A 141 -8.00 3.59 6.45
N GLY A 142 -8.82 2.84 5.71
CA GLY A 142 -9.75 3.39 4.74
C GLY A 142 -10.76 4.36 5.38
N SER A 143 -11.24 5.33 4.59
CA SER A 143 -12.17 6.36 5.08
C SER A 143 -13.48 5.79 5.60
N ASP A 144 -13.96 4.69 5.01
CA ASP A 144 -15.23 4.03 5.35
C ASP A 144 -15.05 2.89 6.36
N GLN A 145 -13.88 2.82 7.01
CA GLN A 145 -13.58 1.79 7.99
C GLN A 145 -14.51 1.87 9.20
N ASN A 146 -14.99 0.71 9.67
CA ASN A 146 -15.82 0.63 10.87
C ASN A 146 -15.11 1.31 12.07
N PRO A 147 -15.73 2.26 12.79
CA PRO A 147 -15.11 2.99 13.90
C PRO A 147 -14.47 2.11 14.97
N LYS A 148 -15.08 0.94 15.25
CA LYS A 148 -14.60 -0.01 16.24
C LYS A 148 -13.20 -0.57 15.91
N VAL A 149 -12.82 -0.58 14.63
CA VAL A 149 -11.47 -0.97 14.22
C VAL A 149 -10.41 -0.03 14.79
N TYR A 150 -10.69 1.28 14.87
CA TYR A 150 -9.74 2.25 15.42
C TYR A 150 -9.56 2.13 16.94
N GLU A 151 -10.48 1.44 17.62
CA GLU A 151 -10.41 1.12 19.04
C GLU A 151 -9.56 -0.15 19.26
N ILE A 152 -9.71 -1.13 18.38
CA ILE A 152 -9.11 -2.47 18.54
C ILE A 152 -7.74 -2.60 17.87
N PHE A 153 -7.50 -1.92 16.75
CA PHE A 153 -6.25 -2.00 16.01
C PHE A 153 -5.62 -0.62 15.82
N SER A 154 -4.30 -0.58 15.81
CA SER A 154 -3.49 0.53 15.34
C SER A 154 -2.75 0.14 14.07
N LEU A 155 -2.49 1.11 13.21
CA LEU A 155 -1.70 0.96 11.99
C LEU A 155 -0.58 2.01 12.02
N ASP A 156 0.66 1.54 11.92
CA ASP A 156 1.81 2.42 11.83
C ASP A 156 1.92 3.02 10.43
N LYS A 157 1.99 4.35 10.37
CA LYS A 157 1.95 5.12 9.11
C LYS A 157 3.14 4.83 8.18
N LEU A 158 4.30 4.46 8.71
CA LEU A 158 5.53 4.33 7.92
C LEU A 158 5.89 2.87 7.64
N THR A 159 5.69 2.00 8.62
CA THR A 159 6.09 0.59 8.55
C THR A 159 4.99 -0.33 8.02
N GLY A 160 3.73 0.09 8.09
CA GLY A 160 2.59 -0.76 7.74
C GLY A 160 2.28 -1.83 8.80
N ASP A 161 2.88 -1.73 10.00
CA ASP A 161 2.59 -2.62 11.12
C ASP A 161 1.16 -2.41 11.65
N ILE A 162 0.35 -3.47 11.64
CA ILE A 162 -0.94 -3.49 12.32
C ILE A 162 -0.77 -4.17 13.67
N ARG A 163 -1.15 -3.48 14.74
CA ARG A 163 -1.01 -3.96 16.13
C ARG A 163 -2.33 -3.93 16.88
N VAL A 164 -2.43 -4.76 17.91
CA VAL A 164 -3.55 -4.74 18.85
C VAL A 164 -3.47 -3.46 19.69
N LYS A 165 -4.59 -2.77 19.84
CA LYS A 165 -4.75 -1.51 20.59
C LYS A 165 -5.78 -1.63 21.71
N GLY A 166 -6.81 -2.44 21.52
CA GLY A 166 -7.87 -2.68 22.49
C GLY A 166 -8.19 -4.16 22.61
N ASP A 167 -9.20 -4.46 23.42
CA ASP A 167 -9.59 -5.83 23.71
C ASP A 167 -10.16 -6.52 22.46
N VAL A 168 -9.76 -7.78 22.29
CA VAL A 168 -10.19 -8.66 21.21
C VAL A 168 -10.92 -9.81 21.88
N ASP A 169 -12.21 -9.95 21.57
CA ASP A 169 -13.14 -10.91 22.15
C ASP A 169 -13.80 -11.69 20.99
N PHE A 170 -13.67 -13.01 21.02
CA PHE A 170 -14.19 -13.92 20.00
C PHE A 170 -15.72 -13.97 20.02
N GLU A 171 -16.33 -14.07 21.20
CA GLU A 171 -17.79 -14.07 21.43
C GLU A 171 -18.43 -12.80 20.90
N GLU A 172 -17.71 -11.67 20.96
CA GLU A 172 -18.18 -10.42 20.36
C GLU A 172 -17.97 -10.38 18.84
N LYS A 173 -16.79 -10.75 18.34
CA LYS A 173 -16.50 -10.73 16.91
C LYS A 173 -15.34 -11.65 16.48
N SER A 174 -15.69 -12.72 15.79
CA SER A 174 -14.73 -13.71 15.29
C SER A 174 -13.93 -13.31 14.03
N ILE A 175 -14.32 -12.26 13.28
CA ILE A 175 -13.60 -11.83 12.06
C ILE A 175 -13.59 -10.31 11.90
N TYR A 176 -12.40 -9.75 11.72
CA TYR A 176 -12.19 -8.35 11.34
C TYR A 176 -11.72 -8.23 9.89
N LYS A 177 -12.31 -7.27 9.17
CA LYS A 177 -11.90 -6.88 7.81
C LYS A 177 -11.48 -5.43 7.86
N LEU A 178 -10.21 -5.18 7.58
CA LEU A 178 -9.60 -3.86 7.55
C LEU A 178 -9.35 -3.52 6.09
N ASP A 179 -9.88 -2.39 5.63
CA ASP A 179 -9.49 -1.78 4.37
C ASP A 179 -8.33 -0.82 4.68
N VAL A 180 -7.18 -1.07 4.07
CA VAL A 180 -5.94 -0.31 4.32
C VAL A 180 -5.53 0.40 3.04
N GLN A 181 -5.28 1.70 3.15
CA GLN A 181 -4.87 2.56 2.07
C GLN A 181 -3.38 2.86 2.17
N ALA A 182 -2.68 2.74 1.05
CA ALA A 182 -1.36 3.29 0.83
C ALA A 182 -1.48 4.56 -0.01
N SER A 183 -0.70 5.59 0.32
CA SER A 183 -0.64 6.87 -0.39
C SER A 183 0.81 7.31 -0.51
N ASP A 184 1.20 7.77 -1.69
CA ASP A 184 2.45 8.53 -1.85
C ASP A 184 2.31 9.94 -1.24
N ASN A 185 3.42 10.69 -1.22
CA ASN A 185 3.46 12.10 -0.83
C ASN A 185 3.59 13.05 -2.05
N GLY A 186 3.18 12.61 -3.24
CA GLY A 186 3.19 13.38 -4.47
C GLY A 186 2.11 14.48 -4.51
N GLN A 187 2.15 15.31 -5.55
CA GLN A 187 1.18 16.40 -5.77
C GLN A 187 0.62 16.37 -7.20
N PRO A 188 -0.63 15.89 -7.42
CA PRO A 188 -1.54 15.32 -6.43
C PRO A 188 -1.09 13.93 -5.95
N PRO A 189 -1.45 13.51 -4.72
CA PRO A 189 -1.07 12.20 -4.22
C PRO A 189 -1.86 11.08 -4.90
N MET A 190 -1.21 9.96 -5.19
CA MET A 190 -1.85 8.74 -5.70
C MET A 190 -2.00 7.70 -4.59
N LYS A 191 -3.08 6.92 -4.69
CA LYS A 191 -3.56 6.05 -3.62
C LYS A 191 -3.97 4.69 -4.17
N THR A 192 -3.77 3.66 -3.35
CA THR A 192 -4.21 2.30 -3.60
C THR A 192 -4.72 1.69 -2.30
N ASP A 193 -5.71 0.80 -2.38
CA ASP A 193 -6.27 0.10 -1.22
C ASP A 193 -5.97 -1.41 -1.28
N CYS A 194 -5.88 -2.06 -0.12
CA CYS A 194 -5.86 -3.51 0.03
C CYS A 194 -6.76 -3.94 1.21
N ARG A 195 -7.03 -5.25 1.31
CA ARG A 195 -7.83 -5.81 2.41
C ARG A 195 -7.01 -6.69 3.34
N VAL A 196 -7.16 -6.49 4.64
CA VAL A 196 -6.62 -7.36 5.69
C VAL A 196 -7.76 -8.10 6.39
N VAL A 197 -7.66 -9.42 6.45
CA VAL A 197 -8.65 -10.31 7.08
C VAL A 197 -8.02 -10.99 8.29
N ILE A 198 -8.46 -10.58 9.48
CA ILE A 198 -7.99 -11.13 10.76
C ILE A 198 -9.09 -12.05 11.29
N LYS A 199 -8.76 -13.32 11.50
CA LYS A 199 -9.66 -14.30 12.11
C LYS A 199 -9.29 -14.48 13.57
N ILE A 200 -10.24 -14.29 14.46
CA ILE A 200 -10.02 -14.47 15.89
C ILE A 200 -10.13 -15.95 16.21
N LEU A 201 -9.22 -16.44 17.04
CA LEU A 201 -9.23 -17.80 17.58
C LEU A 201 -9.80 -17.78 19.00
N ASP A 202 -10.84 -18.58 19.19
CA ASP A 202 -11.53 -18.84 20.46
C ASP A 202 -10.60 -19.52 21.47
N THR A 203 -10.64 -19.01 22.69
CA THR A 203 -9.99 -19.50 23.90
C THR A 203 -11.05 -19.79 24.95
N ASN A 204 -10.77 -20.73 25.86
CA ASN A 204 -11.70 -21.04 26.94
C ASN A 204 -11.62 -19.99 28.05
N ASP A 205 -12.35 -18.89 27.91
CA ASP A 205 -12.39 -17.80 28.87
C ASP A 205 -13.78 -17.57 29.48
N ASN A 206 -14.83 -18.23 28.97
CA ASN A 206 -16.14 -18.25 29.60
C ASN A 206 -16.32 -19.51 30.46
N THR A 207 -16.90 -19.32 31.66
CA THR A 207 -17.26 -20.44 32.53
C THR A 207 -18.70 -20.88 32.25
N PRO A 208 -19.01 -22.20 32.28
CA PRO A 208 -20.39 -22.66 32.09
C PRO A 208 -21.38 -22.05 33.09
N GLU A 209 -22.46 -21.49 32.57
CA GLU A 209 -23.57 -20.93 33.36
C GLU A 209 -24.67 -21.99 33.52
N ILE A 210 -25.12 -22.19 34.76
CA ILE A 210 -26.19 -23.13 35.10
C ILE A 210 -27.47 -22.35 35.27
N ASP A 211 -28.50 -22.72 34.52
CA ASP A 211 -29.81 -22.09 34.59
C ASP A 211 -30.90 -23.10 34.95
N VAL A 212 -31.71 -22.78 35.96
CA VAL A 212 -32.73 -23.69 36.50
C VAL A 212 -34.08 -23.35 35.88
N THR A 213 -34.30 -23.89 34.69
CA THR A 213 -35.54 -23.71 33.91
C THR A 213 -36.82 -24.16 34.61
N SER A 214 -36.76 -25.16 35.50
CA SER A 214 -37.89 -25.47 36.39
C SER A 214 -37.41 -26.12 37.69
N LEU A 215 -38.03 -25.72 38.81
CA LEU A 215 -37.74 -26.30 40.12
C LEU A 215 -39.04 -26.52 40.88
N SER A 216 -39.37 -27.77 41.16
CA SER A 216 -40.44 -28.10 42.10
C SER A 216 -39.91 -27.95 43.53
N LYS A 217 -40.37 -26.91 44.25
CA LYS A 217 -39.99 -26.66 45.65
C LYS A 217 -40.59 -27.67 46.63
N MET A 218 -41.65 -28.37 46.22
CA MET A 218 -42.35 -29.37 47.03
C MET A 218 -42.45 -30.67 46.24
N VAL A 219 -42.11 -31.78 46.89
CA VAL A 219 -42.23 -33.13 46.35
C VAL A 219 -42.94 -33.95 47.41
N SER A 220 -44.00 -34.65 47.00
CA SER A 220 -44.76 -35.51 47.90
C SER A 220 -43.99 -36.80 48.20
N GLU A 221 -44.09 -37.32 49.42
CA GLU A 221 -43.38 -38.53 49.86
C GLU A 221 -43.84 -39.80 49.12
N ASP A 222 -45.05 -39.79 48.55
CA ASP A 222 -45.61 -40.88 47.75
C ASP A 222 -45.18 -40.86 46.26
N SER A 223 -44.30 -39.91 45.89
CA SER A 223 -43.80 -39.77 44.51
C SER A 223 -43.07 -41.01 44.03
N LYS A 224 -43.42 -41.48 42.83
CA LYS A 224 -42.81 -42.67 42.24
C LYS A 224 -41.36 -42.42 41.79
N PRO A 225 -40.50 -43.46 41.75
CA PRO A 225 -39.18 -43.36 41.14
C PRO A 225 -39.26 -42.82 39.71
N GLY A 226 -38.46 -41.81 39.39
CA GLY A 226 -38.47 -41.14 38.10
C GLY A 226 -39.25 -39.81 38.05
N THR A 227 -39.91 -39.39 39.14
CA THR A 227 -40.48 -38.05 39.25
C THR A 227 -39.41 -36.99 39.00
N VAL A 228 -39.64 -36.12 38.02
CA VAL A 228 -38.74 -35.00 37.69
C VAL A 228 -38.92 -33.89 38.71
N ILE A 229 -37.84 -33.52 39.40
CA ILE A 229 -37.85 -32.51 40.46
C ILE A 229 -37.42 -31.15 39.91
N SER A 230 -36.49 -31.15 38.96
CA SER A 230 -35.96 -29.92 38.35
C SER A 230 -35.50 -30.18 36.93
N LEU A 231 -35.61 -29.16 36.09
CA LEU A 231 -34.95 -29.09 34.80
C LEU A 231 -33.81 -28.07 34.88
N ILE A 232 -32.61 -28.52 34.56
CA ILE A 232 -31.37 -27.72 34.60
C ILE A 232 -30.79 -27.66 33.19
N SER A 233 -30.65 -26.44 32.67
CA SER A 233 -29.85 -26.15 31.49
C SER A 233 -28.46 -25.68 31.93
N VAL A 234 -27.46 -25.98 31.10
CA VAL A 234 -26.11 -25.45 31.27
C VAL A 234 -25.67 -24.97 29.91
N THR A 235 -25.22 -23.72 29.85
CA THR A 235 -24.76 -23.04 28.64
C THR A 235 -23.36 -22.53 28.86
N ASP A 236 -22.54 -22.60 27.82
CA ASP A 236 -21.20 -22.02 27.79
C ASP A 236 -21.13 -21.13 26.55
N ARG A 237 -20.45 -19.99 26.65
CA ARG A 237 -20.41 -19.00 25.56
C ARG A 237 -19.33 -19.31 24.54
N ASP A 238 -18.28 -20.02 24.96
CA ASP A 238 -17.23 -20.45 24.05
C ASP A 238 -17.79 -21.41 22.99
N THR A 239 -17.04 -21.64 21.92
CA THR A 239 -17.41 -22.54 20.83
C THR A 239 -16.56 -23.81 20.77
N GLY A 240 -16.98 -24.75 19.92
CA GLY A 240 -16.25 -25.99 19.69
C GLY A 240 -16.06 -26.85 20.94
N VAL A 241 -14.80 -27.17 21.26
CA VAL A 241 -14.46 -27.97 22.45
C VAL A 241 -14.48 -27.14 23.74
N ASN A 242 -14.28 -25.82 23.65
CA ASN A 242 -14.23 -24.93 24.79
C ASN A 242 -15.63 -24.80 25.40
N GLY A 243 -16.66 -24.62 24.57
CA GLY A 243 -18.06 -24.58 25.01
C GLY A 243 -18.70 -25.93 25.34
N LYS A 244 -17.94 -27.04 25.26
CA LYS A 244 -18.51 -28.37 25.46
C LYS A 244 -18.60 -28.71 26.94
N VAL A 245 -19.80 -28.55 27.50
CA VAL A 245 -20.07 -28.90 28.90
C VAL A 245 -20.26 -30.40 29.10
N VAL A 246 -19.46 -30.99 30.00
CA VAL A 246 -19.65 -32.38 30.47
C VAL A 246 -20.24 -32.38 31.87
N ARG A 247 -21.42 -33.00 32.02
CA ARG A 247 -22.10 -33.12 33.31
C ARG A 247 -21.71 -34.44 33.98
N ARG A 248 -21.33 -34.38 35.26
CA ARG A 248 -21.18 -35.58 36.10
C ARG A 248 -22.16 -35.52 37.26
N ARG A 249 -22.87 -36.62 37.49
CA ARG A 249 -23.62 -36.79 38.73
C ARG A 249 -22.68 -37.16 39.85
N GLN A 250 -22.70 -36.38 40.91
CA GLN A 250 -22.17 -36.79 42.19
C GLN A 250 -23.37 -37.03 43.09
N TYR A 251 -23.71 -38.30 43.30
CA TYR A 251 -24.82 -38.81 44.13
C TYR A 251 -26.16 -38.04 44.04
N GLY A 252 -27.14 -38.57 43.29
CA GLY A 252 -28.57 -38.31 43.54
C GLY A 252 -29.39 -37.45 42.57
N PHE A 253 -28.82 -36.73 41.58
CA PHE A 253 -29.61 -35.79 40.75
C PHE A 253 -29.62 -36.00 39.22
N ILE A 254 -30.83 -36.34 38.75
CA ILE A 254 -31.49 -36.36 37.43
C ILE A 254 -31.29 -35.34 36.29
N CYS A 255 -30.12 -34.90 35.80
CA CYS A 255 -30.13 -33.96 34.64
C CYS A 255 -30.34 -34.67 33.28
N TYR A 256 -31.41 -34.34 32.54
CA TYR A 256 -31.57 -34.63 31.09
C TYR A 256 -31.44 -33.32 30.30
N SER A 257 -30.88 -33.38 29.10
CA SER A 257 -30.94 -32.28 28.12
C SER A 257 -31.21 -32.85 26.73
N ASN A 258 -31.98 -32.11 25.93
CA ASN A 258 -32.07 -32.34 24.49
C ASN A 258 -30.81 -31.83 23.79
N PRO A 259 -30.36 -32.49 22.71
CA PRO A 259 -29.34 -31.94 21.83
C PRO A 259 -29.97 -30.81 21.00
N ILE A 260 -29.29 -29.67 20.89
CA ILE A 260 -29.57 -28.71 19.83
C ILE A 260 -28.45 -28.85 18.79
N SER A 261 -28.89 -28.95 17.54
CA SER A 261 -28.16 -29.15 16.28
C SER A 261 -27.11 -28.09 15.99
#